data_AF-A0A8B5YBN4-F1
#
_entry.id   AF-A0A8B5YBN4-F1
#
_cell.length_a   1.000
_cell.length_b   1.000
_cell.length_c   1.000
_cell.angle_alpha   90.00
_cell.angle_beta   90.00
_cell.angle_gamma   90.00
#
_symmetry.space_group_name_H-M   'P 1'
#
loop_
_entity.id
_entity.type
_entity.pdbx_description
1 polymer ?
#
loop_
_entity_poly.entity_id
_entity_poly.type
_entity_poly.pdbx_seq_one_letter_code
_entity_poly.pdbx_strand_id
1 'polypeptide(L)' 'MGIAAICGSSRENGNTEELVNRLVDGLDADKIYLRNYHIEPVSDYRHGNTAPLYPDDDYRDLISRVLEKDILIFATPIY' A
#
# COMPACT_ATOMS: atom_id res chain seq x y z
N MET A 1 12.36 14.17 -5.33
CA MET A 1 12.55 12.73 -5.56
C MET A 1 12.13 12.04 -4.28
N GLY A 2 11.00 11.32 -4.27
CA GLY A 2 10.40 10.76 -3.05
C GLY A 2 10.29 9.24 -3.08
N ILE A 3 10.27 8.61 -1.90
CA ILE A 3 10.12 7.16 -1.74
C ILE A 3 8.77 6.86 -1.10
N ALA A 4 8.01 5.91 -1.66
CA ALA A 4 6.90 5.24 -0.96
C ALA A 4 7.33 3.83 -0.56
N ALA A 5 7.35 3.56 0.74
CA ALA A 5 7.62 2.24 1.30
C ALA A 5 6.31 1.59 1.76
N ILE A 6 5.79 0.68 0.94
CA ILE A 6 4.49 0.03 1.12
C ILE A 6 4.69 -1.29 1.87
N CYS A 7 4.28 -1.32 3.13
CA CYS A 7 4.34 -2.47 4.02
C CYS A 7 3.01 -3.22 4.03
N GLY A 8 3.00 -4.43 3.46
CA GLY A 8 1.85 -5.33 3.42
C GLY A 8 1.77 -6.33 4.60
N SER A 9 2.58 -6.15 5.65
CA SER A 9 2.47 -6.97 6.85
C SER A 9 1.20 -6.62 7.63
N SER A 10 0.38 -7.64 7.93
CA SER A 10 -0.78 -7.51 8.84
C SER A 10 -0.38 -7.41 10.30
N ARG A 11 0.86 -7.78 10.65
CA ARG A 11 1.38 -7.72 12.02
C ARG A 11 2.12 -6.42 12.25
N GLU A 12 1.79 -5.75 13.36
CA GLU A 12 2.58 -4.65 13.90
C GLU A 12 3.90 -5.18 14.48
N ASN A 13 4.95 -4.37 14.40
CA ASN A 13 6.27 -4.69 14.97
C ASN A 13 6.84 -6.03 14.47
N GLY A 14 6.48 -6.43 13.24
CA GLY A 14 6.96 -7.64 12.59
C GLY A 14 8.28 -7.43 11.85
N ASN A 15 8.92 -8.53 11.43
CA ASN A 15 10.20 -8.48 10.71
C ASN A 15 10.13 -7.64 9.42
N THR A 16 9.03 -7.70 8.68
CA THR A 16 8.85 -6.90 7.46
C THR A 16 8.87 -5.40 7.77
N GLU A 17 8.18 -4.97 8.82
CA GLU A 17 8.18 -3.58 9.25
C GLU A 17 9.55 -3.13 9.77
N GLU A 18 10.22 -3.96 10.55
CA GLU A 18 11.59 -3.70 11.01
C GLU A 18 12.58 -3.55 9.85
N LEU A 19 12.49 -4.41 8.83
CA LEU A 19 13.34 -4.32 7.64
C LEU A 19 13.05 -3.07 6.81
N VAL A 20 11.77 -2.68 6.65
CA VAL A 20 11.40 -1.42 6.00
C VAL A 20 12.00 -0.24 6.75
N ASN A 21 11.82 -0.19 8.07
CA ASN A 21 12.34 0.90 8.90
C ASN A 21 13.87 1.05 8.74
N ARG A 22 14.61 -0.06 8.70
CA ARG A 22 16.06 -0.05 8.46
C ARG A 22 16.44 0.36 7.05
N LEU A 23 15.69 -0.09 6.05
CA LEU A 23 15.98 0.18 4.64
C LEU A 23 15.86 1.67 4.31
N VAL A 24 14.90 2.36 4.93
CA VAL A 24 14.65 3.79 4.67
C VAL A 24 15.20 4.72 5.75
N ASP A 25 15.99 4.20 6.69
CA ASP A 25 16.57 5.02 7.77
C ASP A 25 17.44 6.15 7.19
N GLY A 26 17.22 7.36 7.68
CA GLY A 26 17.87 8.58 7.17
C GLY A 26 17.44 9.05 5.77
N LEU A 27 16.44 8.40 5.14
CA LEU A 27 15.87 8.82 3.87
C LEU A 27 14.51 9.51 4.05
N ASP A 28 14.18 10.44 3.14
CA ASP A 28 12.84 11.02 3.06
C ASP A 28 11.88 10.04 2.38
N ALA A 29 11.35 9.11 3.19
CA ALA A 29 10.46 8.05 2.76
C ALA A 29 9.10 8.11 3.46
N ASP A 30 8.03 8.06 2.66
CA ASP A 30 6.67 7.86 3.14
C ASP A 30 6.46 6.38 3.44
N LYS A 31 6.32 6.04 4.74
CA LYS A 31 6.10 4.68 5.21
C LYS A 31 4.62 4.40 5.29
N ILE A 32 4.15 3.53 4.42
CA ILE A 32 2.74 3.20 4.22
C ILE A 32 2.48 1.81 4.79
N TYR A 33 1.81 1.73 5.94
CA TYR A 33 1.40 0.45 6.52
C TYR A 33 -0.02 0.11 6.08
N LEU A 34 -0.19 -0.82 5.14
CA LEU A 34 -1.50 -1.14 4.55
C LEU A 34 -2.53 -1.60 5.59
N ARG A 35 -2.09 -2.21 6.68
CA ARG A 35 -2.96 -2.60 7.82
C ARG A 35 -3.72 -1.44 8.47
N ASN A 36 -3.28 -0.19 8.27
CA ASN A 36 -3.90 1.00 8.83
C ASN A 36 -4.95 1.62 7.89
N TYR A 37 -5.20 1.00 6.73
CA TYR A 37 -6.14 1.47 5.72
C TYR A 37 -7.22 0.41 5.50
N HIS A 38 -8.45 0.87 5.33
CA HIS A 38 -9.55 0.03 4.86
C HIS A 38 -9.54 0.02 3.34
N ILE A 39 -9.19 -1.11 2.73
CA ILE A 39 -9.16 -1.29 1.27
C ILE A 39 -9.93 -2.55 0.93
N GLU A 40 -10.95 -2.42 0.11
CA GLU A 40 -11.82 -3.52 -0.30
C GLU A 40 -11.49 -4.00 -1.72
N PRO A 41 -11.62 -5.31 -1.99
CA PRO A 41 -11.52 -5.81 -3.34
C PRO A 41 -12.59 -5.18 -4.24
N VAL A 42 -12.19 -4.73 -5.42
CA VAL A 42 -13.14 -4.32 -6.46
C VAL A 42 -13.98 -5.53 -6.88
N SER A 43 -15.30 -5.35 -6.96
CA SER A 43 -16.19 -6.35 -7.51
C SER A 43 -16.01 -6.44 -9.02
N ASP A 44 -15.56 -7.61 -9.49
CA ASP A 44 -15.26 -7.85 -10.89
C ASP A 44 -16.52 -8.17 -11.69
N TYR A 45 -16.96 -7.22 -12.51
CA TYR A 45 -18.09 -7.36 -13.43
C TYR A 45 -17.65 -7.54 -14.89
N ARG A 46 -16.40 -7.97 -15.17
CA ARG A 46 -15.88 -8.13 -16.53
C ARG A 46 -16.72 -9.05 -17.45
N HIS A 47 -17.59 -9.88 -16.88
CA HIS A 47 -18.53 -10.75 -17.61
C HIS A 47 -20.01 -10.38 -17.43
N GLY A 48 -20.32 -9.26 -16.77
CA GLY A 48 -21.68 -8.77 -16.57
C GLY A 48 -22.00 -7.56 -17.45
N ASN A 49 -23.30 -7.23 -17.55
CA ASN A 49 -23.76 -6.01 -18.24
C ASN A 49 -23.68 -4.73 -17.36
N THR A 50 -23.13 -4.85 -16.14
CA THR A 50 -22.99 -3.76 -15.18
C THR A 50 -21.57 -3.23 -15.14
N ALA A 51 -21.44 -1.91 -14.98
CA ALA A 51 -20.15 -1.26 -14.77
C ALA A 51 -19.49 -1.73 -13.45
N PRO A 52 -18.15 -1.67 -13.34
CA PRO A 52 -17.45 -1.92 -12.09
C PRO A 52 -17.95 -0.98 -10.99
N LEU A 53 -18.27 -1.53 -9.82
CA LEU A 53 -18.50 -0.74 -8.61
C LEU A 53 -17.16 -0.61 -7.89
N TYR A 54 -16.67 0.61 -7.76
CA TYR A 54 -15.52 0.91 -6.93
C TYR A 54 -15.97 1.16 -5.50
N PRO A 55 -15.40 0.46 -4.50
CA PRO A 55 -15.70 0.71 -3.09
C PRO A 55 -15.47 2.17 -2.69
N ASP A 56 -16.16 2.57 -1.62
CA ASP A 56 -15.88 3.81 -0.89
C ASP A 56 -14.93 3.47 0.25
N ASP A 57 -13.64 3.45 -0.07
CA ASP A 57 -12.56 2.98 0.79
C ASP A 57 -11.33 3.88 0.65
N ASP A 58 -10.26 3.58 1.39
CA ASP A 58 -9.07 4.43 1.44
C ASP A 58 -8.19 4.32 0.19
N TYR A 59 -8.53 3.46 -0.78
CA TYR A 59 -7.66 3.15 -1.92
C TYR A 59 -7.30 4.40 -2.74
N ARG A 60 -8.27 5.27 -3.03
CA ARG A 60 -8.07 6.42 -3.92
C ARG A 60 -7.13 7.46 -3.33
N ASP A 61 -7.29 7.76 -2.04
CA ASP A 61 -6.42 8.69 -1.33
C ASP A 61 -5.02 8.10 -1.19
N LEU A 62 -4.95 6.80 -0.89
CA LEU A 62 -3.68 6.11 -0.74
C LEU A 62 -2.89 6.05 -2.06
N ILE A 63 -3.53 5.65 -3.16
CA ILE A 63 -2.86 5.51 -4.46
C ILE A 63 -2.41 6.86 -5.00
N SER A 64 -3.16 7.94 -4.76
CA SER A 64 -2.74 9.29 -5.15
C SER A 64 -1.42 9.68 -4.48
N ARG A 65 -1.27 9.39 -3.18
CA ARG A 65 -0.04 9.64 -2.43
C ARG A 65 1.15 8.79 -2.91
N VAL A 66 0.90 7.55 -3.34
CA VAL A 66 1.92 6.66 -3.93
C VAL A 66 2.37 7.19 -5.29
N LEU A 67 1.46 7.67 -6.13
CA LEU A 67 1.74 8.16 -7.48
C LEU A 67 2.59 9.45 -7.49
N GLU A 68 2.68 10.16 -6.38
CA GLU A 68 3.56 11.33 -6.22
C GLU A 68 5.05 10.95 -6.03
N LYS A 69 5.36 9.66 -5.83
CA LYS A 69 6.72 9.19 -5.50
C LYS A 69 7.42 8.59 -6.73
N ASP A 70 8.74 8.73 -6.75
CA ASP A 70 9.59 8.25 -7.85
C ASP A 70 10.08 6.82 -7.62
N ILE A 71 10.24 6.42 -6.35
CA ILE A 71 10.75 5.11 -5.94
C ILE A 71 9.68 4.41 -5.11
N LEU A 72 9.36 3.19 -5.52
CA LEU A 72 8.40 2.33 -4.82
C LEU A 72 9.13 1.13 -4.21
N ILE A 73 8.96 0.94 -2.90
CA ILE A 73 9.44 -0.24 -2.17
C ILE A 73 8.21 -1.04 -1.74
N PHE A 74 8.10 -2.28 -2.23
CA PHE A 74 7.07 -3.22 -1.78
C PHE A 74 7.68 -4.19 -0.76
N ALA A 75 7.16 -4.18 0.46
CA ALA A 75 7.61 -5.04 1.54
C ALA A 75 6.44 -5.89 2.04
N THR A 76 6.42 -7.15 1.63
CA THR A 76 5.41 -8.13 2.06
C THR A 76 6.09 -9.34 2.68
N PRO A 77 5.57 -9.90 3.78
CA PRO A 77 5.97 -11.24 4.21
C PRO A 77 5.75 -12.25 3.08
N ILE A 78 6.66 -13.23 2.97
CA ILE A 78 6.48 -14.37 2.07
C ILE A 78 5.60 -15.38 2.83
N TYR A 79 4.40 -15.61 2.31
CA TYR A 79 3.48 -16.67 2.74
C TYR A 79 3.34 -17.70 1.62
#